data_AF-A0A920QHR0-F1
#
_entry.id   AF-A0A920QHR0-F1
#
_cell.length_a   1.000
_cell.length_b   1.000
_cell.length_c   1.000
_cell.angle_alpha   90.00
_cell.angle_beta   90.00
_cell.angle_gamma   90.00
#
_symmetry.space_group_name_H-M   'P 1'
#
loop_
_entity.id
_entity.type
_entity.pdbx_description
1 polymer ?
#
loop_
_entity_poly.entity_id
_entity_poly.type
_entity_poly.pdbx_seq_one_letter_code
_entity_poly.pdbx_strand_id
1 'polypeptide(L)'
;MLKEARKYGIDVGIDMCQNLADPPISADEVISYVNSVKEISEEKILFLEEAVGPMDINGFKKLKETLKVDICGGEVITTPLEMIQRLNLDIYNFVQPDASVIGGMHAVKEVFEHAKTKNIIPVVHAWGGPVAIMANYHVAFGCKGNLVEFPMIPYELEPIMFGDQRVLKMAIF
;
A
#
# COMPACT_ATOMS: atom_id res chain seq x y z
N MET A 1 17.79 -0.25 -9.67
CA MET A 1 16.59 0.57 -9.39
C MET A 1 16.77 1.42 -8.14
N LEU A 2 16.89 0.83 -6.93
CA LEU A 2 17.03 1.60 -5.67
C LEU A 2 18.12 2.69 -5.74
N LYS A 3 19.35 2.32 -6.09
CA LYS A 3 20.48 3.26 -6.25
C LYS A 3 20.22 4.37 -7.28
N GLU A 4 19.41 4.11 -8.29
CA GLU A 4 19.10 5.11 -9.32
C GLU A 4 18.04 6.08 -8.82
N ALA A 5 16.95 5.57 -8.25
CA ALA A 5 15.87 6.38 -7.68
C ALA A 5 16.37 7.35 -6.60
N ARG A 6 17.29 6.88 -5.75
CA ARG A 6 17.85 7.67 -4.65
C ARG A 6 18.70 8.86 -5.11
N LYS A 7 19.28 8.83 -6.32
CA LYS A 7 19.93 10.01 -6.93
C LYS A 7 18.96 11.17 -7.15
N TYR A 8 17.66 10.87 -7.25
CA TYR A 8 16.59 11.86 -7.43
C TYR A 8 15.80 12.10 -6.13
N GLY A 9 16.26 11.57 -4.98
CA GLY A 9 15.54 11.67 -3.71
C GLY A 9 14.24 10.86 -3.66
N ILE A 10 14.08 9.86 -4.53
CA ILE A 10 12.89 9.02 -4.63
C ILE A 10 13.10 7.73 -3.80
N ASP A 11 12.18 7.47 -2.89
CA ASP A 11 12.07 6.20 -2.17
C ASP A 11 11.30 5.16 -2.98
N VAL A 12 11.60 3.88 -2.76
CA VAL A 12 11.04 2.79 -3.57
C VAL A 12 10.43 1.72 -2.67
N GLY A 13 9.12 1.53 -2.79
CA GLY A 13 8.41 0.34 -2.30
C GLY A 13 8.45 -0.78 -3.34
N ILE A 14 8.17 -2.01 -2.91
CA ILE A 14 8.06 -3.18 -3.80
C ILE A 14 6.71 -3.84 -3.53
N ASP A 15 5.88 -3.86 -4.56
CA ASP A 15 4.66 -4.64 -4.61
C ASP A 15 4.94 -6.05 -5.15
N MET A 16 4.48 -7.07 -4.43
CA MET A 16 4.61 -8.49 -4.79
C MET A 16 3.30 -9.11 -5.29
N CYS A 17 2.30 -8.27 -5.61
CA CYS A 17 1.05 -8.60 -6.31
C CYS A 17 0.31 -9.77 -5.66
N GLN A 18 -0.01 -9.63 -4.37
CA GLN A 18 -0.74 -10.62 -3.54
C GLN A 18 -0.02 -11.98 -3.43
N ASN A 19 1.17 -12.13 -4.01
CA ASN A 19 1.87 -13.40 -4.17
C ASN A 19 0.96 -14.52 -4.70
N LEU A 20 0.21 -14.25 -5.79
CA LEU A 20 -0.70 -15.23 -6.43
C LEU A 20 0.02 -16.34 -7.21
N ALA A 21 1.32 -16.53 -7.01
CA ALA A 21 2.06 -17.62 -7.60
C ALA A 21 1.52 -18.99 -7.12
N ASP A 22 1.68 -20.02 -7.96
CA ASP A 22 1.34 -21.41 -7.62
C ASP A 22 2.55 -22.33 -7.83
N PRO A 23 3.20 -22.83 -6.77
CA PRO A 23 2.90 -22.55 -5.36
C PRO A 23 3.26 -21.09 -4.98
N PRO A 24 2.62 -20.54 -3.93
CA PRO A 24 2.92 -19.19 -3.45
C PRO A 24 4.33 -19.13 -2.85
N ILE A 25 4.99 -17.98 -3.01
CA ILE A 25 6.31 -17.72 -2.42
C ILE A 25 6.18 -17.70 -0.89
N SER A 26 7.05 -18.42 -0.18
CA SER A 26 7.01 -18.44 1.29
C SER A 26 7.61 -17.18 1.92
N ALA A 27 7.26 -16.89 3.17
CA ALA A 27 7.88 -15.80 3.93
C ALA A 27 9.42 -15.96 4.04
N ASP A 28 9.95 -17.18 4.09
CA ASP A 28 11.40 -17.42 4.11
C ASP A 28 12.09 -17.02 2.80
N GLU A 29 11.43 -17.29 1.67
CA GLU A 29 11.93 -16.88 0.35
C GLU A 29 11.88 -15.36 0.19
N VAL A 30 10.83 -14.70 0.68
CA VAL A 30 10.77 -13.22 0.73
C VAL A 30 11.89 -12.65 1.60
N ILE A 31 12.15 -13.23 2.78
CA ILE A 31 13.26 -12.80 3.65
C ILE A 31 14.61 -12.97 2.93
N SER A 32 14.81 -14.09 2.26
CA SER A 32 16.01 -14.36 1.46
C SER A 32 16.20 -13.33 0.34
N TYR A 33 15.11 -13.00 -0.37
CA TYR A 33 15.11 -11.95 -1.40
C TYR A 33 15.55 -10.60 -0.83
N VAL A 34 14.95 -10.16 0.28
CA VAL A 34 15.30 -8.87 0.91
C VAL A 34 16.75 -8.83 1.39
N ASN A 35 17.27 -9.93 1.93
CA ASN A 35 18.66 -10.03 2.34
C ASN A 35 19.61 -9.97 1.13
N SER A 36 19.28 -10.66 0.04
CA SER A 36 20.04 -10.58 -1.21
C SER A 36 20.09 -9.16 -1.77
N VAL A 37 18.99 -8.40 -1.68
CA VAL A 37 18.95 -6.98 -2.08
C VAL A 37 19.90 -6.13 -1.23
N LYS A 38 19.97 -6.37 0.09
CA LYS A 38 20.89 -5.65 1.01
C LYS A 38 22.36 -5.94 0.73
N GLU A 39 22.69 -7.15 0.28
CA GLU A 39 24.07 -7.52 -0.07
C GLU A 39 24.59 -6.74 -1.29
N ILE A 40 23.69 -6.37 -2.22
CA ILE A 40 24.07 -5.67 -3.46
C ILE A 40 23.80 -4.15 -3.40
N SER A 41 23.08 -3.67 -2.39
CA SER A 41 22.65 -2.28 -2.26
C SER A 41 22.47 -1.84 -0.81
N GLU A 42 23.08 -0.70 -0.45
CA GLU A 42 22.89 -0.06 0.86
C GLU A 42 21.56 0.72 0.94
N GLU A 43 20.90 0.98 -0.20
CA GLU A 43 19.63 1.70 -0.24
C GLU A 43 18.48 0.89 0.37
N LYS A 44 17.64 1.57 1.16
CA LYS A 44 16.48 0.98 1.84
C LYS A 44 15.33 0.71 0.84
N ILE A 45 14.69 -0.45 0.98
CA ILE A 45 13.34 -0.69 0.46
C ILE A 45 12.35 0.00 1.41
N LEU A 46 11.51 0.89 0.90
CA LEU A 46 10.60 1.70 1.71
C LEU A 46 9.57 0.81 2.42
N PHE A 47 8.86 0.00 1.65
CA PHE A 47 7.89 -0.99 2.12
C PHE A 47 7.85 -2.21 1.18
N LEU A 48 7.36 -3.34 1.71
CA LEU A 48 6.93 -4.49 0.93
C LEU A 48 5.41 -4.59 1.00
N GLU A 49 4.78 -4.50 -0.16
CA GLU A 49 3.35 -4.60 -0.34
C GLU A 49 2.99 -6.03 -0.75
N GLU A 50 2.03 -6.60 -0.01
CA GLU A 50 1.40 -7.89 -0.32
C GLU A 50 2.39 -9.04 -0.57
N ALA A 51 3.44 -9.05 0.26
CA ALA A 51 4.62 -9.90 0.11
C ALA A 51 4.36 -11.42 0.21
N VAL A 52 3.27 -11.84 0.87
CA VAL A 52 2.82 -13.23 0.95
C VAL A 52 1.34 -13.32 0.61
N GLY A 53 0.84 -14.55 0.43
CA GLY A 53 -0.55 -14.77 0.07
C GLY A 53 -1.51 -14.06 1.05
N PRO A 54 -2.66 -13.55 0.60
CA PRO A 54 -3.55 -12.73 1.42
C PRO A 54 -4.09 -13.48 2.65
N MET A 55 -4.14 -14.80 2.61
CA MET A 55 -4.56 -15.65 3.73
C MET A 55 -3.42 -16.04 4.68
N ASP A 56 -2.16 -15.75 4.34
CA ASP A 56 -0.99 -16.11 5.14
C ASP A 56 -0.67 -15.05 6.21
N ILE A 57 -1.55 -15.00 7.21
CA ILE A 57 -1.42 -14.13 8.39
C ILE A 57 -0.09 -14.38 9.12
N ASN A 58 0.34 -15.64 9.21
CA ASN A 58 1.59 -16.01 9.88
C ASN A 58 2.81 -15.58 9.09
N GLY A 59 2.75 -15.68 7.76
CA GLY A 59 3.77 -15.15 6.85
C GLY A 59 3.96 -13.65 7.04
N PHE A 60 2.89 -12.86 6.98
CA PHE A 60 2.97 -11.41 7.21
C PHE A 60 3.55 -11.08 8.58
N LYS A 61 3.09 -11.75 9.64
CA LYS A 61 3.64 -11.57 10.99
C LYS A 61 5.14 -11.87 11.05
N LYS A 62 5.56 -13.01 10.48
CA LYS A 62 6.97 -13.40 10.41
C LYS A 62 7.81 -12.37 9.66
N LEU A 63 7.32 -11.84 8.54
CA LEU A 63 8.00 -10.80 7.78
C LEU A 63 8.18 -9.54 8.61
N LYS A 64 7.11 -9.05 9.25
CA LYS A 64 7.16 -7.82 10.08
C LYS A 64 8.07 -7.96 11.30
N GLU A 65 8.13 -9.13 11.92
CA GLU A 65 9.00 -9.40 13.07
C GLU A 65 10.48 -9.57 12.66
N THR A 66 10.75 -10.07 11.45
CA THR A 66 12.11 -10.42 11.01
C THR A 66 12.78 -9.29 10.21
N LEU A 67 12.02 -8.59 9.38
CA LEU A 67 12.55 -7.58 8.45
C LEU A 67 12.49 -6.18 9.07
N LYS A 68 13.52 -5.37 8.82
CA LYS A 68 13.53 -3.93 9.10
C LYS A 68 12.97 -3.11 7.93
N VAL A 69 11.94 -3.64 7.28
CA VAL A 69 11.23 -3.03 6.14
C VAL A 69 9.75 -3.00 6.49
N ASP A 70 9.07 -1.90 6.20
CA ASP A 70 7.64 -1.80 6.50
C ASP A 70 6.86 -2.81 5.64
N ILE A 71 5.94 -3.55 6.27
CA ILE A 71 5.09 -4.53 5.60
C ILE A 71 3.69 -3.94 5.47
N CYS A 72 3.13 -3.93 4.27
CA CYS A 72 1.78 -3.43 4.03
C CYS A 72 0.97 -4.39 3.14
N GLY A 73 -0.33 -4.13 3.09
CA GLY A 73 -1.25 -4.84 2.24
C GLY A 73 -2.70 -4.58 2.63
N GLY A 74 -3.59 -5.37 2.05
CA GLY A 74 -5.01 -5.32 2.31
C GLY A 74 -5.83 -4.69 1.19
N GLU A 75 -5.26 -4.50 0.00
CA GLU A 75 -5.96 -3.91 -1.15
C GLU A 75 -7.14 -4.78 -1.60
N VAL A 76 -7.03 -6.10 -1.43
CA VAL A 76 -8.06 -7.08 -1.80
C VAL A 76 -9.09 -7.34 -0.69
N ILE A 77 -8.99 -6.67 0.46
CA ILE A 77 -9.88 -6.92 1.61
C ILE A 77 -11.21 -6.21 1.39
N THR A 78 -12.29 -6.98 1.43
CA THR A 78 -13.62 -6.54 0.98
C THR A 78 -14.52 -6.02 2.11
N THR A 79 -14.09 -6.09 3.36
CA THR A 79 -14.87 -5.58 4.50
C THR A 79 -14.02 -4.83 5.52
N PRO A 80 -14.58 -3.78 6.17
CA PRO A 80 -13.89 -3.08 7.25
C PRO A 80 -13.66 -4.02 8.45
N LEU A 81 -14.58 -4.96 8.70
CA LEU A 81 -14.46 -5.95 9.77
C LEU A 81 -13.16 -6.77 9.63
N GLU A 82 -12.89 -7.34 8.46
CA GLU A 82 -11.68 -8.12 8.22
C GLU A 82 -10.42 -7.26 8.29
N MET A 83 -10.44 -6.06 7.69
CA MET A 83 -9.29 -5.14 7.73
C MET A 83 -8.94 -4.74 9.18
N ILE A 84 -9.95 -4.43 9.99
CA ILE A 84 -9.81 -4.11 11.41
C ILE A 84 -9.27 -5.31 12.19
N GLN A 85 -9.71 -6.53 11.89
CA GLN A 85 -9.15 -7.74 12.49
C GLN A 85 -7.65 -7.90 12.15
N ARG A 86 -7.25 -7.66 10.89
CA ARG A 86 -5.84 -7.71 10.47
C ARG A 86 -4.99 -6.63 11.16
N LEU A 87 -5.51 -5.41 11.31
CA LEU A 87 -4.90 -4.36 12.13
C LEU A 87 -4.75 -4.80 13.61
N ASN A 88 -5.73 -5.53 14.15
CA ASN A 88 -5.68 -6.04 15.52
C ASN A 88 -4.63 -7.14 15.72
N LEU A 89 -4.39 -7.95 14.70
CA LEU A 89 -3.34 -8.96 14.68
C LEU A 89 -1.93 -8.39 14.53
N ASP A 90 -1.81 -7.09 14.24
CA ASP A 90 -0.55 -6.36 14.11
C ASP A 90 0.39 -6.94 13.04
N ILE A 91 -0.16 -7.44 11.93
CA ILE A 91 0.62 -8.08 10.85
C ILE A 91 1.15 -7.11 9.78
N TYR A 92 0.61 -5.88 9.75
CA TYR A 92 1.04 -4.81 8.84
C TYR A 92 1.56 -3.61 9.63
N ASN A 93 2.51 -2.88 9.06
CA ASN A 93 2.95 -1.56 9.51
C ASN A 93 1.92 -0.49 9.13
N PHE A 94 1.31 -0.63 7.95
CA PHE A 94 0.13 0.12 7.53
C PHE A 94 -0.72 -0.71 6.56
N VAL A 95 -2.00 -0.36 6.46
CA VAL A 95 -2.96 -1.08 5.60
C VAL A 95 -3.36 -0.24 4.41
N GLN A 96 -3.83 -0.93 3.37
CA GLN A 96 -4.13 -0.32 2.07
C GLN A 96 -5.58 -0.54 1.63
N PRO A 97 -6.57 0.01 2.35
CA PRO A 97 -7.98 -0.16 1.97
C PRO A 97 -8.29 0.57 0.66
N ASP A 98 -9.12 -0.02 -0.18
CA ASP A 98 -9.64 0.59 -1.41
C ASP A 98 -11.16 0.75 -1.33
N ALA A 99 -11.66 1.98 -1.47
CA ALA A 99 -13.09 2.31 -1.47
C ALA A 99 -13.90 1.56 -2.52
N SER A 100 -13.31 1.19 -3.65
CA SER A 100 -13.96 0.39 -4.70
C SER A 100 -14.04 -1.10 -4.38
N VAL A 101 -13.30 -1.58 -3.38
CA VAL A 101 -13.22 -2.99 -2.99
C VAL A 101 -13.90 -3.24 -1.65
N ILE A 102 -13.61 -2.41 -0.63
CA ILE A 102 -13.96 -2.66 0.78
C ILE A 102 -15.42 -2.30 1.15
N GLY A 103 -16.20 -1.82 0.18
CA GLY A 103 -17.59 -1.41 0.40
C GLY A 103 -17.81 0.11 0.50
N GLY A 104 -16.96 0.92 -0.15
CA GLY A 104 -17.16 2.36 -0.29
C GLY A 104 -16.37 3.23 0.69
N MET A 105 -16.54 4.55 0.55
CA MET A 105 -15.84 5.55 1.36
C MET A 105 -16.12 5.42 2.86
N HIS A 106 -17.33 4.99 3.24
CA HIS A 106 -17.67 4.82 4.66
C HIS A 106 -16.84 3.69 5.29
N ALA A 107 -16.73 2.55 4.60
CA ALA A 107 -15.92 1.43 5.06
C ALA A 107 -14.43 1.79 5.17
N VAL A 108 -13.88 2.56 4.21
CA VAL A 108 -12.51 3.10 4.33
C VAL A 108 -12.37 4.01 5.55
N LYS A 109 -13.34 4.90 5.79
CA LYS A 109 -13.34 5.78 6.97
C LYS A 109 -13.31 4.98 8.28
N GLU A 110 -14.08 3.90 8.40
CA GLU A 110 -14.07 3.01 9.56
C GLU A 110 -12.66 2.43 9.81
N VAL A 111 -11.98 1.99 8.75
CA VAL A 111 -10.59 1.50 8.83
C VAL A 111 -9.64 2.59 9.31
N PHE A 112 -9.73 3.81 8.76
CA PHE A 112 -8.92 4.95 9.20
C PHE A 112 -9.17 5.32 10.67
N GLU A 113 -10.43 5.29 11.12
CA GLU A 113 -10.79 5.58 12.51
C GLU A 113 -10.23 4.52 13.47
N HIS A 114 -10.30 3.25 13.10
CA HIS A 114 -9.70 2.17 13.90
C HIS A 114 -8.18 2.24 13.91
N ALA A 115 -7.54 2.46 12.75
CA ALA A 115 -6.09 2.53 12.62
C ALA A 115 -5.46 3.66 13.48
N LYS A 116 -6.18 4.77 13.68
CA LYS A 116 -5.76 5.84 14.60
C LYS A 116 -5.55 5.35 16.03
N THR A 117 -6.36 4.40 16.50
CA THR A 117 -6.20 3.81 17.86
C THR A 117 -4.88 3.03 18.01
N LYS A 118 -4.25 2.67 16.89
CA LYS A 118 -2.99 1.95 16.80
C LYS A 118 -1.81 2.81 16.35
N ASN A 119 -2.01 4.13 16.19
CA ASN A 119 -1.03 5.06 15.60
C ASN A 119 -0.57 4.64 14.19
N ILE A 120 -1.46 4.00 13.43
CA ILE A 120 -1.22 3.62 12.04
C ILE A 120 -1.97 4.62 11.15
N ILE A 121 -1.32 5.09 10.08
CA ILE A 121 -1.95 5.89 9.03
C ILE A 121 -2.11 4.99 7.80
N PRO A 122 -3.33 4.57 7.44
CA PRO A 122 -3.56 3.83 6.22
C PRO A 122 -3.20 4.64 4.97
N VAL A 123 -2.81 3.94 3.91
CA VAL A 123 -2.51 4.49 2.59
C VAL A 123 -3.49 3.87 1.62
N VAL A 124 -4.45 4.63 1.11
CA VAL A 124 -5.47 4.05 0.22
C VAL A 124 -4.83 3.44 -1.03
N HIS A 125 -5.16 2.19 -1.30
CA HIS A 125 -4.98 1.61 -2.63
C HIS A 125 -6.04 2.26 -3.54
N ALA A 126 -5.61 2.72 -4.70
CA ALA A 126 -6.42 3.54 -5.58
C ALA A 126 -6.24 3.11 -7.03
N TRP A 127 -6.56 1.84 -7.31
CA TRP A 127 -6.47 1.28 -8.65
C TRP A 127 -7.84 1.19 -9.29
N GLY A 128 -8.05 1.93 -10.37
CA GLY A 128 -9.30 1.93 -11.11
C GLY A 128 -9.52 3.22 -11.88
N GLY A 129 -10.73 3.40 -12.40
CA GLY A 129 -11.09 4.65 -13.07
C GLY A 129 -11.11 5.85 -12.11
N PRO A 130 -11.16 7.08 -12.66
CA PRO A 130 -11.10 8.33 -11.88
C PRO A 130 -12.16 8.43 -10.77
N VAL A 131 -13.33 7.80 -10.92
CA VAL A 131 -14.34 7.74 -9.84
C VAL A 131 -13.82 6.98 -8.62
N ALA A 132 -13.19 5.82 -8.81
CA ALA A 132 -12.63 5.01 -7.74
C ALA A 132 -11.45 5.72 -7.06
N ILE A 133 -10.57 6.33 -7.86
CA ILE A 133 -9.44 7.11 -7.36
C ILE A 133 -9.95 8.29 -6.50
N MET A 134 -10.90 9.09 -7.00
CA MET A 134 -11.42 10.23 -6.23
C MET A 134 -12.15 9.78 -4.96
N ALA A 135 -12.90 8.67 -5.00
CA ALA A 135 -13.53 8.14 -3.79
C ALA A 135 -12.48 7.86 -2.70
N ASN A 136 -11.37 7.21 -3.06
CA ASN A 136 -10.23 6.95 -2.18
C ASN A 136 -9.55 8.24 -1.69
N TYR A 137 -9.32 9.21 -2.57
CA TYR A 137 -8.63 10.45 -2.19
C TYR A 137 -9.47 11.31 -1.25
N HIS A 138 -10.76 11.49 -1.55
CA HIS A 138 -11.65 12.27 -0.70
C HIS A 138 -11.74 11.70 0.71
N VAL A 139 -11.85 10.37 0.86
CA VAL A 139 -11.88 9.75 2.19
C VAL A 139 -10.51 9.82 2.87
N ALA A 140 -9.40 9.56 2.16
CA ALA A 140 -8.06 9.64 2.73
C ALA A 140 -7.77 11.04 3.27
N PHE A 141 -7.97 12.09 2.48
CA PHE A 141 -7.79 13.48 2.91
C PHE A 141 -8.76 13.86 4.03
N GLY A 142 -10.03 13.47 3.92
CA GLY A 142 -11.03 13.69 4.99
C GLY A 142 -10.64 13.02 6.32
N CYS A 143 -9.89 11.91 6.26
CA CYS A 143 -9.41 11.19 7.43
C CYS A 143 -8.02 11.63 7.92
N LYS A 144 -7.39 12.61 7.26
CA LYS A 144 -6.01 13.08 7.47
C LYS A 144 -4.92 12.06 7.09
N GLY A 145 -5.16 11.26 6.04
CA GLY A 145 -4.12 10.49 5.36
C GLY A 145 -3.04 11.42 4.78
N ASN A 146 -1.82 10.92 4.69
CA ASN A 146 -0.64 11.70 4.27
C ASN A 146 0.04 11.13 3.01
N LEU A 147 -0.45 10.00 2.50
CA LEU A 147 0.01 9.37 1.26
C LEU A 147 -1.20 8.72 0.59
N VAL A 148 -1.21 8.77 -0.75
CA VAL A 148 -2.20 8.09 -1.60
C VAL A 148 -1.47 7.44 -2.75
N GLU A 149 -1.94 6.28 -3.20
CA GLU A 149 -1.46 5.67 -4.44
C GLU A 149 -1.93 6.49 -5.65
N PHE A 150 -1.06 6.68 -6.63
CA PHE A 150 -1.38 7.36 -7.88
C PHE A 150 -1.04 6.45 -9.08
N PRO A 151 -2.01 5.80 -9.72
CA PRO A 151 -1.73 4.89 -10.83
C PRO A 151 -1.26 5.67 -12.06
N MET A 152 -0.18 5.17 -12.68
CA MET A 152 0.42 5.77 -13.88
C MET A 152 -0.21 5.27 -15.18
N ILE A 153 -1.22 4.40 -15.09
CA ILE A 153 -1.97 3.89 -16.25
C ILE A 153 -2.91 5.01 -16.75
N PRO A 154 -2.93 5.32 -18.06
CA PRO A 154 -3.88 6.28 -18.60
C PRO A 154 -5.27 5.65 -18.73
N TYR A 155 -6.31 6.31 -18.20
CA TYR A 155 -7.71 6.00 -18.49
C TYR A 155 -8.41 7.14 -19.25
N GLU A 156 -9.29 6.80 -20.19
CA GLU A 156 -9.91 7.76 -21.11
C GLU A 156 -10.71 8.88 -20.43
N LEU A 157 -11.32 8.59 -19.28
CA LEU A 157 -12.11 9.55 -18.52
C LEU A 157 -11.26 10.43 -17.59
N GLU A 158 -9.99 10.10 -17.35
CA GLU A 158 -9.13 10.86 -16.43
C GLU A 158 -8.96 12.32 -16.82
N PRO A 159 -8.68 12.70 -18.09
CA PRO A 159 -8.50 14.11 -18.44
C PRO A 159 -9.77 14.94 -18.18
N ILE A 160 -10.94 14.31 -18.26
CA ILE A 160 -12.23 14.96 -18.01
C ILE A 160 -12.46 15.13 -16.51
N MET A 161 -12.11 14.11 -15.71
CA MET A 161 -12.43 14.07 -14.28
C MET A 161 -11.36 14.71 -13.39
N PHE A 162 -10.08 14.55 -13.74
CA PHE A 162 -8.96 15.17 -13.04
C PHE A 162 -8.58 16.54 -13.63
N GLY A 163 -9.01 16.87 -14.85
CA GLY A 163 -8.59 18.10 -15.51
C GLY A 163 -7.06 18.19 -15.62
N ASP A 164 -6.47 19.26 -15.07
CA ASP A 164 -5.01 19.47 -15.04
C ASP A 164 -4.32 18.90 -13.78
N GLN A 165 -5.04 18.17 -12.92
CA GLN A 165 -4.50 17.63 -11.65
C GLN A 165 -3.45 16.54 -11.85
N ARG A 166 -3.30 15.98 -13.05
CA ARG A 166 -2.20 15.04 -13.38
C ARG A 166 -0.86 15.72 -13.65
N VAL A 167 -0.85 17.03 -13.81
CA VAL A 167 0.38 17.77 -14.07
C VAL A 167 1.06 18.01 -12.73
N LEU A 168 2.16 17.31 -12.47
CA LEU A 168 3.11 17.67 -11.41
C LEU A 168 3.69 19.03 -11.77
N LYS A 169 2.99 20.10 -11.38
CA LYS A 169 3.53 21.45 -11.42
C LYS A 169 4.63 21.49 -10.37
N MET A 170 5.84 21.91 -10.73
CA MET A 170 6.88 22.17 -9.74
C MET A 170 6.28 23.11 -8.69
N ALA A 171 6.08 22.58 -7.48
CA ALA A 171 5.61 23.38 -6.39
C ALA A 171 6.72 24.37 -6.05
N ILE A 172 6.45 25.65 -6.30
CA ILE A 172 7.28 26.74 -5.80
C ILE A 172 6.87 26.87 -4.33
N PHE A 173 7.64 26.23 -3.44
CA PHE A 173 7.58 26.44 -2.00
C PHE A 173 8.60 27.49 -1.60
#